data_AF-A0A2E0S365-F1
#
_entry.id   AF-A0A2E0S365-F1
#
_cell.length_a   1.000
_cell.length_b   1.000
_cell.length_c   1.000
_cell.angle_alpha   90.00
_cell.angle_beta   90.00
_cell.angle_gamma   90.00
#
_symmetry.space_group_name_H-M   'P 1'
#
loop_
_entity.id
_entity.type
_entity.pdbx_description
1 polymer ?
#
loop_
_entity_poly.entity_id
_entity_poly.type
_entity_poly.pdbx_seq_one_letter_code
_entity_poly.pdbx_strand_id
1 'polypeptide(L)'
;MKQFRVFKDEAEYQHVPLEERKFTLQQRLKAGQRARRRSKLLKRAKQRALRRMASPEVLQKRARRTARNIMKSRIAKGQSLSKMSPSQKIMLATRLEKFLPRIKKMAKRLIKVKRKEELARKRNKTKTPGQKG
;
A
#
# COMPACT_ATOMS: atom_id res chain seq x y z
N MET A 1 -9.76 11.20 -40.57
CA MET A 1 -8.89 11.09 -39.37
C MET A 1 -9.28 12.19 -38.39
N LYS A 2 -9.93 11.86 -37.25
CA LYS A 2 -10.29 12.86 -36.23
C LYS A 2 -9.12 13.00 -35.26
N GLN A 3 -8.53 14.19 -35.25
CA GLN A 3 -7.54 14.63 -34.27
C GLN A 3 -8.14 14.46 -32.87
N PHE A 4 -7.73 13.41 -32.16
CA PHE A 4 -8.01 13.26 -30.74
C PHE A 4 -7.27 14.39 -30.05
N ARG A 5 -8.03 15.41 -29.60
CA ARG A 5 -7.54 16.42 -28.67
C ARG A 5 -7.06 15.67 -27.43
N VAL A 6 -5.76 15.43 -27.37
CA VAL A 6 -5.07 14.95 -26.18
C VAL A 6 -5.37 15.99 -25.11
N PHE A 7 -6.19 15.61 -24.14
CA PHE A 7 -6.46 16.40 -22.95
C PHE A 7 -5.10 16.69 -22.29
N LYS A 8 -4.65 17.94 -22.39
CA LYS A 8 -3.32 18.41 -21.97
C LYS A 8 -3.09 18.21 -20.46
N ASP A 9 -4.17 18.05 -19.69
CA ASP A 9 -4.12 17.85 -18.23
C ASP A 9 -3.82 16.41 -17.77
N GLU A 10 -3.95 15.40 -18.64
CA GLU A 10 -3.73 13.99 -18.27
C GLU A 10 -2.26 13.55 -18.44
N ALA A 11 -1.48 14.29 -19.25
CA ALA A 11 -0.11 13.94 -19.62
C ALA A 11 0.93 14.39 -18.57
N GLU A 12 0.72 15.53 -17.89
CA GLU A 12 1.69 16.06 -16.91
C GLU A 12 1.75 15.27 -15.60
N TYR A 13 0.81 14.36 -15.35
CA TYR A 13 0.76 13.60 -14.10
C TYR A 13 1.27 12.15 -14.23
N GLN A 14 1.85 11.73 -15.35
CA GLN A 14 2.09 10.29 -15.59
C GLN A 14 3.38 9.68 -15.02
N HIS A 15 4.24 10.44 -14.32
CA HIS A 15 5.48 9.86 -13.78
C HIS A 15 5.72 10.13 -12.28
N VAL A 16 4.71 9.84 -11.45
CA VAL A 16 4.92 9.67 -10.00
C VAL A 16 4.20 8.40 -9.55
N PRO A 17 4.89 7.38 -9.00
CA PRO A 17 4.24 6.21 -8.44
C PRO A 17 3.11 6.62 -7.49
N LEU A 18 1.95 5.96 -7.59
CA LEU A 18 0.73 6.19 -6.77
C LEU A 18 0.96 6.26 -5.24
N GLU A 19 2.13 5.85 -4.76
CA GLU A 19 2.55 5.87 -3.36
C GLU A 19 3.08 7.23 -2.88
N GLU A 20 3.33 8.18 -3.78
CA GLU A 20 3.98 9.47 -3.49
C GLU A 20 3.14 10.70 -3.88
N ARG A 21 1.98 10.52 -4.52
CA ARG A 21 1.09 11.64 -4.84
C ARG A 21 0.50 12.24 -3.55
N LYS A 22 0.98 13.41 -3.16
CA LYS A 22 0.31 14.29 -2.19
C LYS A 22 -0.95 14.86 -2.86
N PHE A 23 -2.11 14.23 -2.66
CA PHE A 23 -3.39 14.77 -3.15
C PHE A 23 -3.70 16.11 -2.48
N THR A 24 -4.14 17.10 -3.26
CA THR A 24 -4.78 18.30 -2.73
C THR A 24 -6.10 17.94 -2.04
N LEU A 25 -6.63 18.81 -1.17
CA LEU A 25 -7.91 18.57 -0.48
C LEU A 25 -9.04 18.32 -1.49
N GLN A 26 -9.10 19.11 -2.57
CA GLN A 26 -10.09 18.95 -3.63
C GLN A 26 -9.98 17.59 -4.33
N GLN A 27 -8.76 17.13 -4.67
CA GLN A 27 -8.56 15.82 -5.29
C GLN A 27 -8.99 14.67 -4.35
N ARG A 28 -8.79 14.81 -3.04
CA ARG A 28 -9.23 13.85 -2.02
C ARG A 28 -10.76 13.74 -1.97
N LEU A 29 -11.46 14.87 -1.98
CA LEU A 29 -12.92 14.90 -2.01
C LEU A 29 -13.45 14.22 -3.27
N LYS A 30 -12.91 14.57 -4.45
CA LYS A 30 -13.28 13.94 -5.74
C LYS A 30 -13.00 12.43 -5.73
N ALA A 31 -11.86 11.99 -5.19
CA ALA A 31 -11.53 10.56 -5.05
C ALA A 31 -12.52 9.83 -4.13
N GLY A 32 -12.88 10.43 -3.00
CA GLY A 32 -13.90 9.91 -2.07
C GLY A 32 -15.27 9.77 -2.72
N GLN A 33 -15.73 10.79 -3.44
CA GLN A 33 -16.99 10.74 -4.20
C GLN A 33 -16.98 9.63 -5.27
N ARG A 34 -15.89 9.49 -6.03
CA ARG A 34 -15.73 8.39 -7.00
C ARG A 34 -15.77 7.01 -6.33
N ALA A 35 -15.11 6.85 -5.18
CA ALA A 35 -15.10 5.59 -4.44
C ALA A 35 -16.49 5.24 -3.88
N ARG A 36 -17.24 6.22 -3.37
CA ARG A 36 -18.63 6.04 -2.89
C ARG A 36 -19.54 5.56 -4.03
N ARG A 37 -19.51 6.25 -5.18
CA ARG A 37 -20.27 5.86 -6.39
C ARG A 37 -19.94 4.44 -6.86
N ARG A 38 -18.67 4.04 -6.82
CA ARG A 38 -18.20 2.72 -7.29
C ARG A 38 -18.11 1.66 -6.17
N SER A 39 -18.67 1.91 -5.00
CA SER A 39 -18.50 1.08 -3.80
C SER A 39 -18.88 -0.41 -4.03
N LYS A 40 -20.02 -0.67 -4.69
CA LYS A 40 -20.48 -2.02 -5.02
C LYS A 40 -19.51 -2.77 -5.94
N LEU A 41 -18.99 -2.09 -6.97
CA LEU A 41 -17.99 -2.65 -7.89
C LEU A 41 -16.67 -2.93 -7.17
N LEU A 42 -16.21 -2.01 -6.31
CA LEU A 42 -15.02 -2.20 -5.50
C LEU A 42 -15.15 -3.38 -4.53
N LYS A 43 -16.34 -3.58 -3.93
CA LYS A 43 -16.62 -4.74 -3.07
C LYS A 43 -16.49 -6.05 -3.85
N ARG A 44 -17.09 -6.15 -5.03
CA ARG A 44 -16.96 -7.33 -5.93
C ARG A 44 -15.51 -7.55 -6.36
N ALA A 45 -14.81 -6.49 -6.76
CA ALA A 45 -13.39 -6.55 -7.12
C ALA A 45 -12.51 -7.02 -5.96
N LYS A 46 -12.76 -6.53 -4.73
CA LYS A 46 -12.08 -6.97 -3.51
C LYS A 46 -12.32 -8.46 -3.24
N GLN A 47 -13.56 -8.93 -3.35
CA GLN A 47 -13.89 -10.35 -3.17
C GLN A 47 -13.15 -11.23 -4.20
N ARG A 48 -13.13 -10.83 -5.47
CA ARG A 48 -12.36 -11.52 -6.52
C ARG A 48 -10.85 -11.51 -6.23
N ALA A 49 -10.29 -10.38 -5.81
CA ALA A 49 -8.87 -10.27 -5.46
C ALA A 49 -8.48 -11.16 -4.26
N LEU A 50 -9.33 -11.24 -3.24
CA LEU A 50 -9.12 -12.12 -2.08
C LEU A 50 -9.08 -13.61 -2.48
N ARG A 51 -9.83 -14.00 -3.52
CA ARG A 51 -9.83 -15.36 -4.08
C ARG A 51 -8.58 -15.68 -4.89
N ARG A 52 -7.83 -14.69 -5.39
CA ARG A 52 -6.58 -14.89 -6.14
C ARG A 52 -5.35 -14.89 -5.22
N MET A 53 -4.21 -15.40 -5.71
CA MET A 53 -2.91 -15.14 -5.07
C MET A 53 -2.42 -13.74 -5.44
N ALA A 54 -1.65 -13.11 -4.55
CA ALA A 54 -1.05 -11.82 -4.86
C ALA A 54 0.01 -11.96 -5.97
N SER A 55 0.02 -11.02 -6.92
CA SER A 55 1.08 -10.95 -7.94
C SER A 55 2.44 -10.59 -7.31
N PRO A 56 3.57 -10.88 -7.99
CA PRO A 56 4.90 -10.53 -7.52
C PRO A 56 5.04 -9.04 -7.18
N GLU A 57 4.45 -8.16 -7.99
CA GLU A 57 4.46 -6.72 -7.77
C GLU A 57 3.72 -6.32 -6.49
N VAL A 58 2.55 -6.92 -6.23
CA VAL A 58 1.78 -6.70 -5.00
C VAL A 58 2.55 -7.21 -3.78
N LEU A 59 3.24 -8.34 -3.89
CA LEU A 59 4.11 -8.85 -2.83
C LEU A 59 5.27 -7.90 -2.53
N GLN A 60 5.91 -7.35 -3.56
CA GLN A 60 6.96 -6.35 -3.41
C GLN A 60 6.43 -5.09 -2.71
N LYS A 61 5.27 -4.58 -3.12
CA LYS A 61 4.62 -3.42 -2.47
C LYS A 61 4.32 -3.67 -1.00
N ARG A 62 3.79 -4.85 -0.66
CA ARG A 62 3.54 -5.25 0.73
C ARG A 62 4.82 -5.37 1.53
N ALA A 63 5.86 -5.97 0.96
CA ALA A 63 7.17 -6.09 1.60
C ALA A 63 7.81 -4.72 1.86
N ARG A 64 7.74 -3.78 0.89
CA ARG A 64 8.18 -2.39 1.06
C ARG A 64 7.43 -1.68 2.18
N ARG A 65 6.10 -1.84 2.24
CA ARG A 65 5.27 -1.25 3.31
C ARG A 65 5.61 -1.83 4.68
N THR A 66 5.77 -3.15 4.78
CA THR A 66 6.16 -3.81 6.03
C THR A 66 7.56 -3.38 6.48
N ALA A 67 8.53 -3.31 5.56
CA ALA A 67 9.88 -2.79 5.87
C ALA A 67 9.84 -1.35 6.40
N ARG A 68 9.06 -0.47 5.74
CA ARG A 68 8.84 0.91 6.20
C ARG A 68 8.25 0.96 7.61
N ASN A 69 7.23 0.15 7.89
CA ASN A 69 6.58 0.12 9.20
C ASN A 69 7.52 -0.37 10.31
N ILE A 70 8.33 -1.41 10.04
CA ILE A 70 9.33 -1.91 11.00
C ILE A 70 10.38 -0.84 11.30
N MET A 71 10.89 -0.15 10.27
CA MET A 71 11.86 0.92 10.50
C MET A 71 11.23 2.12 11.22
N LYS A 72 9.98 2.45 10.88
CA LYS A 72 9.23 3.51 11.54
C LYS A 72 9.00 3.24 13.02
N SER A 73 8.63 2.00 13.41
CA SER A 73 8.46 1.65 14.82
C SER A 73 9.79 1.67 15.59
N ARG A 74 10.88 1.25 14.95
CA ARG A 74 12.23 1.33 15.52
C ARG A 74 12.66 2.77 15.79
N ILE A 75 12.48 3.68 14.82
CA ILE A 75 12.84 5.09 14.98
C ILE A 75 11.93 5.79 16.00
N ALA A 76 10.66 5.40 16.07
CA ALA A 76 9.71 5.91 17.06
C ALA A 76 9.98 5.39 18.49
N LYS A 77 10.94 4.47 18.69
CA LYS A 77 11.34 3.93 20.00
C LYS A 77 10.14 3.50 20.88
N GLY A 78 9.16 2.83 20.28
CA GLY A 78 7.96 2.35 20.99
C GLY A 78 6.85 3.39 21.19
N GLN A 79 7.05 4.65 20.78
CA GLN A 79 5.98 5.64 20.80
C GLN A 79 4.93 5.35 19.72
N SER A 80 3.66 5.40 20.11
CA SER A 80 2.55 5.24 19.18
C SER A 80 2.38 6.50 18.32
N LEU A 81 2.28 6.33 17.01
CA LEU A 81 2.11 7.44 16.08
C LEU A 81 0.88 8.31 16.34
N SER A 82 -0.17 7.74 16.92
CA SER A 82 -1.40 8.46 17.28
C SER A 82 -1.13 9.54 18.33
N LYS A 83 -0.29 9.24 19.31
CA LYS A 83 0.09 10.14 20.41
C LYS A 83 1.13 11.20 20.03
N MET A 84 1.74 11.11 18.84
CA MET A 84 2.76 12.07 18.39
C MET A 84 2.12 13.36 17.85
N SER A 85 2.71 14.50 18.17
CA SER A 85 2.34 15.79 17.58
C SER A 85 2.61 15.81 16.06
N PRO A 86 1.97 16.71 15.28
CA PRO A 86 2.25 16.85 13.85
C PRO A 86 3.73 17.07 13.55
N SER A 87 4.42 17.91 14.34
CA SER A 87 5.85 18.19 14.19
C SER A 87 6.70 16.93 14.42
N GLN A 88 6.37 16.13 15.44
CA GLN A 88 7.05 14.87 15.70
C GLN A 88 6.85 13.85 14.56
N LYS A 89 5.66 13.82 13.94
CA LYS A 89 5.38 12.97 12.77
C LYS A 89 6.21 13.38 11.55
N ILE A 90 6.40 14.68 11.34
CA ILE A 90 7.25 15.22 10.26
C ILE A 90 8.72 14.85 10.52
N MET A 91 9.24 15.09 11.73
CA MET A 91 10.61 14.70 12.10
C MET A 91 10.85 13.19 11.96
N LEU A 92 9.86 12.37 12.27
CA LEU A 92 9.96 10.93 12.08
C LEU A 92 10.04 10.57 10.58
N ALA A 93 9.30 11.27 9.73
CA ALA A 93 9.33 11.05 8.28
C ALA A 93 10.70 11.44 7.70
N THR A 94 11.26 12.60 8.07
CA THR A 94 12.59 13.03 7.61
C THR A 94 13.70 12.10 8.09
N ARG A 95 13.60 11.59 9.33
CA ARG A 95 14.53 10.55 9.81
C ARG A 95 14.40 9.25 9.02
N LEU A 96 13.18 8.84 8.66
CA LEU A 96 12.93 7.62 7.90
C LEU A 96 13.54 7.67 6.49
N GLU A 97 13.60 8.85 5.87
CA GLU A 97 14.21 9.07 4.55
C GLU A 97 15.70 8.71 4.53
N LYS A 98 16.43 9.01 5.60
CA LYS A 98 17.85 8.62 5.75
C LYS A 98 18.07 7.09 5.73
N PHE A 99 17.02 6.31 6.03
CA PHE A 99 17.10 4.85 6.07
C PHE A 99 16.53 4.16 4.82
N LEU A 100 16.19 4.90 3.76
CA LEU A 100 15.66 4.32 2.51
C LEU A 100 16.52 3.18 1.93
N PRO A 101 17.86 3.26 1.88
CA PRO A 101 18.69 2.15 1.39
C PRO A 101 18.53 0.88 2.23
N ARG A 102 18.47 1.02 3.55
CA ARG A 102 18.26 -0.10 4.49
C ARG A 102 16.85 -0.69 4.32
N ILE A 103 15.83 0.15 4.13
CA ILE A 103 14.45 -0.28 3.84
C ILE A 103 14.39 -1.08 2.54
N LYS A 104 15.08 -0.65 1.48
CA LYS A 104 15.14 -1.38 0.19
C LYS A 104 15.75 -2.78 0.38
N LYS A 105 16.86 -2.89 1.13
CA LYS A 105 17.50 -4.19 1.45
C LYS A 105 16.56 -5.09 2.27
N MET A 106 15.88 -4.55 3.28
CA MET A 106 14.91 -5.29 4.07
C MET A 106 13.71 -5.76 3.24
N ALA A 107 13.18 -4.90 2.37
CA ALA A 107 12.06 -5.24 1.51
C ALA A 107 12.37 -6.45 0.62
N LYS A 108 13.56 -6.53 0.02
CA LYS A 108 13.99 -7.69 -0.78
C LYS A 108 13.93 -9.00 0.02
N ARG A 109 14.39 -8.99 1.28
CA ARG A 109 14.34 -10.17 2.17
C ARG A 109 12.90 -10.55 2.55
N LEU A 110 12.06 -9.55 2.82
CA LEU A 110 10.67 -9.75 3.24
C LEU A 110 9.76 -10.29 2.14
N ILE A 111 10.14 -10.24 0.86
CA ILE A 111 9.34 -10.84 -0.23
C ILE A 111 9.10 -12.32 0.03
N LYS A 112 10.13 -13.06 0.47
CA LYS A 112 10.02 -14.50 0.80
C LYS A 112 9.01 -14.73 1.92
N VAL A 113 9.06 -13.90 2.96
CA VAL A 113 8.11 -13.95 4.09
C VAL A 113 6.69 -13.64 3.62
N LYS A 114 6.49 -12.59 2.82
CA LYS A 114 5.16 -12.24 2.28
C LYS A 114 4.58 -13.31 1.35
N ARG A 115 5.43 -14.02 0.61
CA ARG A 115 5.01 -15.18 -0.18
C ARG A 115 4.56 -16.34 0.72
N LYS A 116 5.31 -16.66 1.79
CA LYS A 116 4.91 -17.66 2.79
C LYS A 116 3.59 -17.30 3.47
N GLU A 117 3.41 -16.06 3.89
CA GLU A 117 2.15 -15.57 4.46
C GLU A 117 0.97 -15.71 3.49
N GLU A 118 1.17 -15.41 2.19
CA GLU A 118 0.13 -15.57 1.17
C GLU A 118 -0.23 -17.03 0.91
N LEU A 119 0.76 -17.94 0.92
CA LEU A 119 0.52 -19.37 0.83
C LEU A 119 -0.21 -19.89 2.06
N ALA A 120 0.19 -19.48 3.27
CA ALA A 120 -0.50 -19.80 4.51
C ALA A 120 -1.95 -19.29 4.51
N ARG A 121 -2.19 -18.06 4.03
CA ARG A 121 -3.55 -17.52 3.86
C ARG A 121 -4.41 -18.40 2.95
N LYS A 122 -3.84 -18.95 1.88
CA LYS A 122 -4.55 -19.85 0.97
C LYS A 122 -4.85 -21.20 1.63
N ARG A 123 -3.83 -21.80 2.23
CA ARG A 123 -3.94 -23.10 2.92
C ARG A 123 -4.88 -23.05 4.13
N ASN A 124 -4.87 -21.97 4.88
CA ASN A 124 -5.73 -21.82 6.06
C ASN A 124 -7.17 -21.45 5.67
N LYS A 125 -7.39 -20.89 4.47
CA LYS A 125 -8.75 -20.64 3.97
C LYS A 125 -9.50 -21.93 3.62
N THR A 126 -8.78 -23.00 3.27
CA THR A 126 -9.39 -24.32 3.04
C THR A 126 -9.65 -25.06 4.36
N LYS A 127 -8.91 -24.75 5.43
CA LYS A 127 -9.17 -25.24 6.78
C LYS A 127 -10.27 -24.41 7.44
N THR A 128 -11.52 -24.69 7.10
CA THR A 128 -12.68 -24.14 7.81
C THR A 128 -12.59 -24.53 9.30
N PRO A 129 -12.92 -23.64 10.26
CA PRO A 129 -12.96 -24.00 11.69
C PRO A 129 -14.04 -25.07 11.89
N GLY A 130 -13.62 -26.34 11.91
CA GLY A 130 -14.53 -27.51 11.96
C GLY A 130 -13.98 -28.76 11.25
N GLN A 131 -13.05 -28.62 10.31
CA GLN A 131 -12.33 -29.78 9.76
C GLN A 131 -11.04 -30.00 10.54
N LYS A 132 -11.13 -30.85 11.58
CA LYS A 132 -9.94 -31.52 12.12
C LYS A 132 -9.41 -32.44 11.02
N GLY A 133 -8.08 -32.44 10.86
CA GLY A 133 -7.38 -33.28 9.88
C GLY A 133 -7.47 -34.75 10.23
#